data_AF-A0A956IQW8-F1
#
_entry.id   AF-A0A956IQW8-F1
#
_cell.length_a   1.000
_cell.length_b   1.000
_cell.length_c   1.000
_cell.angle_alpha   90.00
_cell.angle_beta   90.00
_cell.angle_gamma   90.00
#
_symmetry.space_group_name_H-M   'P 1'
#
loop_
_entity.id
_entity.type
_entity.pdbx_description
1 polymer ?
#
loop_
_entity_poly.entity_id
_entity_poly.type
_entity_poly.pdbx_seq_one_letter_code
_entity_poly.pdbx_strand_id
1 'polypeptide(L)'
;RIYDFRTRGEQPFTALIEAQFAEQPPQKLDRRLPNHGRKVLVFSDGRQKAARLAPALEHSHARDLFRQVVALAAHDLREGAGVTALQYLYAGVARLCADRGYDLFPAADEIEFHGHLAQAKGKTIEQALEMANRGWLRPTRSFAQALFSELTDRYYSLPSLALATVEEDPVVEYVFDDFPQVGLDRDAVKVLFRAWLRQHLERRSFRPDGAEIRDLGEGWAGPVGINAAQLNHVLPYRFDAYLTHILEDDADAVAAVTGWFQRLVREKGLLHFEGDLFYLQLRGLSLNLRLEGSWLRCRDCGRIHPEVLGNACPACLGEVVEADTAYLDARTGFYSDQVKRAFDPRCLEPFGMSAAEHSAQLTGQPDDSAFNKVEEYELRFQDIPLEGQPPIDVLSCTTTMEVGIDIGALSGVALRNVPPHVANYQQRAGRAGRRGRSIASVVTYAHGTSHDAHYFDHPDEIISGDVRPPIVYIENQQVLERHVHAYLVQRFFHERVPPDPTSYDLFGSLGTVEQFLSEAHPCSLLKLEGWLDDNAHALQAELAGWVPTFSFGLDEPISGVDDTVASSIARAKARIRRVLPVEEFAQRETLEGLEREALERRLEEPLLEALIGHAVFPRYAFPTDVVSFWVSRAR
;
A
#
# COMPACT_ATOMS: atom_id res chain seq x y z
N ARG A 1 20.41 -16.67 -14.77
CA ARG A 1 19.27 -15.82 -15.20
C ARG A 1 19.76 -14.37 -15.14
N ILE A 2 19.99 -13.74 -16.29
CA ILE A 2 20.22 -12.30 -16.37
C ILE A 2 18.83 -11.68 -16.20
N TYR A 3 18.57 -11.07 -15.05
CA TYR A 3 17.39 -10.24 -14.87
C TYR A 3 17.62 -8.96 -15.67
N ASP A 4 16.63 -8.52 -16.44
CA ASP A 4 16.72 -7.22 -17.09
C ASP A 4 16.75 -6.12 -16.03
N PHE A 5 17.45 -5.01 -16.28
CA PHE A 5 17.44 -3.81 -15.43
C PHE A 5 16.08 -3.08 -15.47
N ARG A 6 14.98 -3.77 -15.75
CA ARG A 6 13.66 -3.14 -15.74
C ARG A 6 13.27 -2.90 -14.30
N THR A 7 13.08 -1.63 -13.94
CA THR A 7 12.30 -1.20 -12.80
C THR A 7 10.92 -1.86 -12.86
N ARG A 8 10.77 -2.97 -12.14
CA ARG A 8 9.53 -3.75 -12.05
C ARG A 8 9.06 -3.79 -10.60
N GLY A 9 7.75 -3.91 -10.42
CA GLY A 9 7.13 -3.95 -9.09
C GLY A 9 6.57 -2.61 -8.66
N GLU A 10 6.10 -2.54 -7.41
CA GLU A 10 5.43 -1.35 -6.85
C GLU A 10 6.44 -0.28 -6.40
N GLN A 11 7.65 -0.68 -5.99
CA GLN A 11 8.64 0.22 -5.38
C GLN A 11 8.95 1.49 -6.20
N PRO A 12 9.19 1.43 -7.53
CA PRO A 12 9.43 2.64 -8.31
C PRO A 12 8.25 3.61 -8.30
N PHE A 13 7.02 3.08 -8.27
CA PHE A 13 5.83 3.92 -8.24
C PHE A 13 5.57 4.49 -6.84
N THR A 14 5.77 3.70 -5.79
CA THR A 14 5.76 4.15 -4.39
C THR A 14 6.74 5.31 -4.17
N ALA A 15 7.97 5.18 -4.67
CA ALA A 15 8.98 6.23 -4.63
C ALA A 15 8.53 7.54 -5.29
N LEU A 16 7.87 7.46 -6.45
CA LEU A 16 7.34 8.64 -7.13
C LEU A 16 6.21 9.31 -6.34
N ILE A 17 5.36 8.52 -5.69
CA ILE A 17 4.29 9.04 -4.81
C ILE A 17 4.89 9.75 -3.59
N GLU A 18 5.89 9.13 -2.94
CA GLU A 18 6.58 9.72 -1.80
C GLU A 18 7.26 11.04 -2.16
N ALA A 19 7.99 11.08 -3.29
CA ALA A 19 8.60 12.30 -3.79
C ALA A 19 7.54 13.37 -4.14
N GLN A 20 6.47 12.98 -4.83
CA GLN A 20 5.34 13.88 -5.13
C GLN A 20 4.71 14.43 -3.86
N PHE A 21 4.59 13.61 -2.81
CA PHE A 21 4.04 14.01 -1.52
C PHE A 21 4.96 15.00 -0.80
N ALA A 22 6.26 14.71 -0.75
CA ALA A 22 7.26 15.55 -0.09
C ALA A 22 7.39 16.95 -0.73
N GLU A 23 7.37 17.02 -2.06
CA GLU A 23 7.47 18.27 -2.83
C GLU A 23 6.19 19.13 -2.81
N GLN A 24 5.07 18.58 -2.35
CA GLN A 24 3.83 19.36 -2.30
C GLN A 24 3.94 20.51 -1.29
N PRO A 25 3.39 21.69 -1.61
CA PRO A 25 3.21 22.73 -0.60
C PRO A 25 2.20 22.28 0.46
N PRO A 26 2.32 22.76 1.71
CA PRO A 26 1.28 22.62 2.72
C PRO A 26 -0.09 23.05 2.20
N GLN A 27 -1.14 22.27 2.48
CA GLN A 27 -2.50 22.58 2.01
C GLN A 27 -3.34 23.32 3.05
N LYS A 28 -3.03 23.07 4.33
CA LYS A 28 -3.68 23.70 5.46
C LYS A 28 -2.57 24.26 6.36
N LEU A 29 -2.78 25.47 6.88
CA LEU A 29 -1.83 26.11 7.81
C LEU A 29 -2.00 25.60 9.26
N ASP A 30 -2.87 24.61 9.49
CA ASP A 30 -3.07 24.00 10.79
C ASP A 30 -1.93 23.05 11.13
N ARG A 31 -1.08 23.45 12.08
CA ARG A 31 0.07 22.66 12.57
C ARG A 31 -0.34 21.39 13.32
N ARG A 32 -1.61 21.23 13.68
CA ARG A 32 -2.11 20.02 14.33
C ARG A 32 -2.38 18.90 13.33
N LEU A 33 -2.51 19.23 12.04
CA LEU A 33 -2.70 18.22 11.01
C LEU A 33 -1.35 17.61 10.64
N PRO A 34 -1.24 16.27 10.64
CA PRO A 34 -0.05 15.62 10.11
C PRO A 34 0.19 16.10 8.67
N ASN A 35 1.46 16.27 8.33
CA ASN A 35 1.90 16.69 6.99
C ASN A 35 1.29 17.99 6.46
N HIS A 36 0.70 18.81 7.34
CA HIS A 36 0.01 20.06 7.00
C HIS A 36 -1.08 19.89 5.92
N GLY A 37 -1.80 18.76 5.97
CA GLY A 37 -2.93 18.46 5.08
C GLY A 37 -2.55 18.14 3.64
N ARG A 38 -1.29 17.78 3.37
CA ARG A 38 -0.89 17.23 2.06
C ARG A 38 -1.63 15.93 1.79
N LYS A 39 -2.11 15.75 0.55
CA LYS A 39 -2.93 14.60 0.14
C LYS A 39 -2.61 14.20 -1.29
N VAL A 40 -2.43 12.90 -1.52
CA VAL A 40 -2.27 12.32 -2.85
C VAL A 40 -3.37 11.31 -3.12
N LEU A 41 -4.02 11.45 -4.26
CA LEU A 41 -4.98 10.46 -4.74
C LEU A 41 -4.32 9.61 -5.82
N VAL A 42 -4.31 8.30 -5.61
CA VAL A 42 -3.66 7.35 -6.49
C VAL A 42 -4.71 6.54 -7.24
N PHE A 43 -4.65 6.51 -8.56
CA PHE A 43 -5.55 5.70 -9.39
C PHE A 43 -4.86 4.45 -9.92
N SER A 44 -5.54 3.33 -9.80
CA SER A 44 -5.15 2.03 -10.35
C SER A 44 -6.32 1.37 -11.06
N ASP A 45 -6.12 0.94 -12.31
CA ASP A 45 -7.18 0.28 -13.11
C ASP A 45 -7.50 -1.16 -12.67
N GLY A 46 -6.74 -1.70 -11.71
CA GLY A 46 -7.01 -3.03 -11.12
C GLY A 46 -7.35 -2.95 -9.64
N ARG A 47 -8.42 -3.63 -9.22
CA ARG A 47 -8.81 -3.76 -7.79
C ARG A 47 -7.70 -4.38 -6.94
N GLN A 48 -7.15 -5.52 -7.37
CA GLN A 48 -6.03 -6.17 -6.68
C GLN A 48 -4.77 -5.30 -6.63
N LYS A 49 -4.57 -4.47 -7.65
CA LYS A 49 -3.44 -3.55 -7.76
C LYS A 49 -3.60 -2.38 -6.79
N ALA A 50 -4.80 -1.83 -6.64
CA ALA A 50 -5.10 -0.79 -5.66
C ALA A 50 -4.94 -1.30 -4.22
N ALA A 51 -5.45 -2.50 -3.94
CA ALA A 51 -5.40 -3.14 -2.62
C ALA A 51 -3.97 -3.42 -2.14
N ARG A 52 -3.08 -3.85 -3.06
CA ARG A 52 -1.68 -4.12 -2.72
C ARG A 52 -0.83 -2.86 -2.58
N LEU A 53 -1.23 -1.76 -3.22
CA LEU A 53 -0.40 -0.56 -3.28
C LEU A 53 -0.35 0.17 -1.93
N ALA A 54 -1.47 0.34 -1.23
CA ALA A 54 -1.48 1.08 0.03
C ALA A 54 -0.56 0.44 1.10
N PRO A 55 -0.63 -0.88 1.37
CA PRO A 55 0.32 -1.51 2.28
C PRO A 55 1.77 -1.48 1.79
N ALA A 56 1.99 -1.59 0.47
CA ALA A 56 3.34 -1.50 -0.10
C ALA A 56 3.94 -0.10 0.07
N LEU A 57 3.11 0.95 -0.02
CA LEU A 57 3.50 2.33 0.22
C LEU A 57 3.91 2.53 1.68
N GLU A 58 3.06 2.11 2.63
CA GLU A 58 3.34 2.25 4.06
C GLU A 58 4.60 1.46 4.46
N HIS A 59 4.77 0.24 3.96
CA HIS A 59 5.95 -0.57 4.27
C HIS A 59 7.25 0.04 3.72
N SER A 60 7.24 0.52 2.47
CA SER A 60 8.41 1.16 1.87
C SER A 60 8.77 2.45 2.62
N HIS A 61 7.76 3.30 2.85
CA HIS A 61 7.93 4.55 3.55
C HIS A 61 8.39 4.36 4.99
N ALA A 62 7.86 3.37 5.72
CA ALA A 62 8.28 3.07 7.09
C ALA A 62 9.77 2.73 7.18
N ARG A 63 10.31 2.01 6.20
CA ARG A 63 11.74 1.69 6.14
C ARG A 63 12.59 2.95 5.93
N ASP A 64 12.18 3.82 5.03
CA ASP A 64 12.92 5.05 4.72
C ASP A 64 12.81 6.07 5.86
N LEU A 65 11.63 6.21 6.47
CA LEU A 65 11.40 7.00 7.68
C LEU A 65 12.27 6.49 8.84
N PHE A 66 12.30 5.18 9.09
CA PHE A 66 13.13 4.58 10.14
C PHE A 66 14.61 4.95 9.95
N ARG A 67 15.11 4.86 8.71
CA ARG A 67 16.50 5.24 8.39
C ARG A 67 16.78 6.71 8.67
N GLN A 68 15.89 7.61 8.24
CA GLN A 68 16.01 9.05 8.49
C GLN A 68 16.01 9.36 9.99
N VAL A 69 15.10 8.74 10.75
CA VAL A 69 14.98 8.94 12.20
C VAL A 69 16.19 8.38 12.94
N VAL A 70 16.72 7.21 12.57
CA VAL A 70 17.95 6.66 13.15
C VAL A 70 19.14 7.58 12.90
N ALA A 71 19.27 8.11 11.68
CA ALA A 71 20.35 9.04 11.36
C ALA A 71 20.26 10.34 12.18
N LEU A 72 19.08 10.96 12.25
CA LEU A 72 18.86 12.15 13.06
C LEU A 72 19.06 11.90 14.56
N ALA A 73 18.56 10.78 15.08
CA ALA A 73 18.75 10.42 16.49
C ALA A 73 20.23 10.21 16.83
N ALA A 74 21.00 9.58 15.95
CA ALA A 74 22.44 9.43 16.13
C ALA A 74 23.18 10.78 16.11
N HIS A 75 22.75 11.71 15.25
CA HIS A 75 23.27 13.08 15.25
C HIS A 75 22.94 13.82 16.54
N ASP A 76 21.68 13.81 16.97
CA ASP A 76 21.22 14.48 18.20
C ASP A 76 21.93 13.94 19.45
N LEU A 77 22.20 12.63 19.51
CA LEU A 77 22.96 12.02 20.61
C LEU A 77 24.41 12.50 20.64
N ARG A 78 25.06 12.60 19.47
CA ARG A 78 26.44 13.08 19.36
C ARG A 78 26.54 14.56 19.70
N GLU A 79 25.76 15.41 19.05
CA GLU A 79 25.85 16.87 19.21
C GLU A 79 25.26 17.34 20.54
N GLY A 80 24.17 16.72 21.00
CA GLY A 80 23.48 17.10 22.23
C GLY A 80 24.15 16.56 23.50
N ALA A 81 24.62 15.31 23.48
CA ALA A 81 25.13 14.63 24.67
C ALA A 81 26.56 14.09 24.56
N GLY A 82 27.22 14.22 23.40
CA GLY A 82 28.54 13.64 23.16
C GLY A 82 28.53 12.10 23.14
N VAL A 83 27.37 11.48 22.93
CA VAL A 83 27.19 10.02 22.99
C VAL A 83 27.10 9.44 21.60
N THR A 84 27.93 8.43 21.31
CA THR A 84 27.93 7.71 20.03
C THR A 84 27.54 6.24 20.15
N ALA A 85 27.45 5.72 21.38
CA ALA A 85 27.20 4.31 21.64
C ALA A 85 25.80 3.88 21.18
N LEU A 86 25.75 2.82 20.37
CA LEU A 86 24.52 2.28 19.78
C LEU A 86 23.47 1.83 20.81
N GLN A 87 23.90 1.44 22.01
CA GLN A 87 22.99 1.05 23.10
C GLN A 87 22.03 2.17 23.53
N TYR A 88 22.36 3.44 23.24
CA TYR A 88 21.52 4.60 23.53
C TYR A 88 20.67 5.07 22.34
N LEU A 89 20.86 4.47 21.16
CA LEU A 89 20.16 4.87 19.94
C LEU A 89 18.65 4.86 20.11
N TYR A 90 18.10 3.84 20.78
CA TYR A 90 16.66 3.73 21.02
C TYR A 90 16.09 4.93 21.80
N ALA A 91 16.79 5.42 22.82
CA ALA A 91 16.34 6.56 23.59
C ALA A 91 16.31 7.85 22.75
N GLY A 92 17.33 8.04 21.91
CA GLY A 92 17.36 9.14 20.94
C GLY A 92 16.17 9.04 19.97
N VAL A 93 15.91 7.85 19.42
CA VAL A 93 14.79 7.59 18.50
C VAL A 93 13.45 7.86 19.17
N ALA A 94 13.18 7.27 20.34
CA ALA A 94 11.91 7.44 21.05
C ALA A 94 11.64 8.93 21.39
N ARG A 95 12.66 9.67 21.82
CA ARG A 95 12.56 11.10 22.13
C ARG A 95 12.33 11.94 20.87
N LEU A 96 13.06 11.68 19.80
CA LEU A 96 12.88 12.37 18.51
C LEU A 96 11.48 12.13 17.93
N CYS A 97 11.02 10.88 17.93
CA CYS A 97 9.68 10.50 17.50
C CYS A 97 8.59 11.18 18.34
N ALA A 98 8.72 11.19 19.66
CA ALA A 98 7.73 11.79 20.56
C ALA A 98 7.60 13.30 20.36
N ASP A 99 8.72 13.99 20.11
CA ASP A 99 8.73 15.44 19.95
C ASP A 99 8.27 15.89 18.57
N ARG A 100 8.58 15.12 17.52
CA ARG A 100 8.16 15.43 16.14
C ARG A 100 6.84 14.77 15.74
N GLY A 101 6.26 13.91 16.60
CA GLY A 101 4.99 13.23 16.35
C GLY A 101 5.10 12.11 15.31
N TYR A 102 6.25 11.46 15.19
CA TYR A 102 6.44 10.32 14.30
C TYR A 102 6.05 9.03 14.98
N ASP A 103 5.23 8.22 14.32
CA ASP A 103 4.96 6.85 14.73
C ASP A 103 5.62 5.87 13.74
N LEU A 104 6.73 5.27 14.16
CA LEU A 104 7.46 4.29 13.36
C LEU A 104 6.74 2.93 13.31
N PHE A 105 5.88 2.66 14.27
CA PHE A 105 5.22 1.37 14.44
C PHE A 105 3.73 1.60 14.75
N PRO A 106 2.92 1.95 13.73
CA PRO A 106 1.54 2.42 13.93
C PRO A 106 0.53 1.33 14.28
N ALA A 107 0.94 0.06 14.31
CA ALA A 107 0.04 -1.04 14.62
C ALA A 107 -0.48 -0.94 16.07
N ALA A 108 -1.77 -1.21 16.29
CA ALA A 108 -2.41 -0.99 17.59
C ALA A 108 -1.85 -1.87 18.73
N ASP A 109 -1.18 -2.98 18.38
CA ASP A 109 -0.51 -3.89 19.31
C ASP A 109 0.90 -3.43 19.73
N GLU A 110 1.41 -2.33 19.17
CA GLU A 110 2.69 -1.69 19.53
C GLU A 110 2.62 -0.86 20.82
N ILE A 111 1.91 -1.38 21.81
CA ILE A 111 1.57 -0.72 23.09
C ILE A 111 2.84 -0.23 23.81
N GLU A 112 3.91 -1.01 23.77
CA GLU A 112 5.17 -0.65 24.44
C GLU A 112 5.85 0.56 23.79
N PHE A 113 5.90 0.60 22.44
CA PHE A 113 6.47 1.73 21.73
C PHE A 113 5.64 2.99 21.95
N HIS A 114 4.32 2.91 21.81
CA HIS A 114 3.42 4.05 22.06
C HIS A 114 3.51 4.55 23.51
N GLY A 115 3.66 3.62 24.48
CA GLY A 115 3.93 3.95 25.87
C GLY A 115 5.25 4.72 26.05
N HIS A 116 6.33 4.29 25.39
CA HIS A 116 7.61 5.00 25.42
C HIS A 116 7.53 6.39 24.76
N LEU A 117 6.78 6.56 23.66
CA LEU A 117 6.55 7.89 23.07
C LEU A 117 5.87 8.84 24.07
N ALA A 118 4.85 8.37 24.78
CA ALA A 118 4.16 9.17 25.79
C ALA A 118 5.10 9.57 26.95
N GLN A 119 6.01 8.69 27.36
CA GLN A 119 6.99 8.96 28.42
C GLN A 119 8.12 9.91 27.98
N ALA A 120 8.57 9.79 26.73
CA ALA A 120 9.67 10.57 26.18
C ALA A 120 9.26 11.97 25.72
N LYS A 121 7.96 12.22 25.55
CA LYS A 121 7.42 13.51 25.08
C LYS A 121 7.87 14.69 25.96
N GLY A 122 8.52 15.67 25.34
CA GLY A 122 9.00 16.88 26.03
C GLY A 122 10.22 16.65 26.94
N LYS A 123 10.92 15.52 26.81
CA LYS A 123 12.16 15.24 27.53
C LYS A 123 13.38 15.75 26.77
N THR A 124 14.40 16.21 27.49
CA THR A 124 15.70 16.50 26.88
C THR A 124 16.44 15.21 26.52
N ILE A 125 17.49 15.31 25.71
CA ILE A 125 18.29 14.14 25.33
C ILE A 125 18.96 13.48 26.55
N GLU A 126 19.43 14.29 27.52
CA GLU A 126 20.05 13.81 28.76
C GLU A 126 19.03 13.08 29.64
N GLN A 127 17.79 13.59 29.71
CA GLN A 127 16.71 12.93 30.44
C GLN A 127 16.35 11.60 29.78
N ALA A 128 16.28 11.54 28.45
CA ALA A 128 16.02 10.29 27.74
C ALA A 128 17.14 9.26 27.97
N LEU A 129 18.41 9.69 28.02
CA LEU A 129 19.55 8.83 28.38
C LEU A 129 19.45 8.32 29.82
N GLU A 130 19.08 9.17 30.77
CA GLU A 130 18.86 8.76 32.16
C GLU A 130 17.73 7.73 32.26
N MET A 131 16.62 7.94 31.53
CA MET A 131 15.52 6.98 31.46
C MET A 131 15.95 5.64 30.89
N ALA A 132 16.79 5.61 29.86
CA ALA A 132 17.37 4.39 29.31
C ALA A 132 18.28 3.68 30.32
N ASN A 133 19.15 4.41 31.01
CA ASN A 133 20.02 3.84 32.06
C ASN A 133 19.21 3.23 33.22
N ARG A 134 18.02 3.77 33.51
CA ARG A 134 17.08 3.21 34.51
C ARG A 134 16.20 2.09 33.95
N GLY A 135 16.30 1.77 32.67
CA GLY A 135 15.51 0.74 31.99
C GLY A 135 14.07 1.16 31.66
N TRP A 136 13.73 2.45 31.75
CA TRP A 136 12.40 2.97 31.43
C TRP A 136 12.17 3.16 29.92
N LEU A 137 13.24 3.37 29.16
CA LEU A 137 13.22 3.37 27.69
C LEU A 137 14.07 2.21 27.19
N ARG A 138 13.46 1.02 27.13
CA ARG A 138 14.12 -0.19 26.60
C ARG A 138 13.72 -0.43 25.14
N PRO A 139 14.64 -0.89 24.28
CA PRO A 139 14.33 -1.22 22.90
C PRO A 139 13.17 -2.21 22.79
N THR A 140 12.21 -1.92 21.91
CA THR A 140 11.08 -2.79 21.61
C THR A 140 11.45 -3.85 20.58
N ARG A 141 10.65 -4.92 20.47
CA ARG A 141 10.82 -5.97 19.46
C ARG A 141 10.87 -5.40 18.04
N SER A 142 9.94 -4.52 17.70
CA SER A 142 9.81 -3.96 16.35
C SER A 142 10.94 -2.99 16.02
N PHE A 143 11.43 -2.23 17.01
CA PHE A 143 12.67 -1.47 16.85
C PHE A 143 13.88 -2.37 16.60
N ALA A 144 14.01 -3.46 17.36
CA ALA A 144 15.11 -4.40 17.20
C ALA A 144 15.09 -5.07 15.81
N GLN A 145 13.91 -5.46 15.30
CA GLN A 145 13.71 -6.00 13.96
C GLN A 145 14.08 -4.99 12.86
N ALA A 146 13.64 -3.75 12.98
CA ALA A 146 13.96 -2.67 12.05
C ALA A 146 15.46 -2.34 12.06
N LEU A 147 16.06 -2.21 13.25
CA LEU A 147 17.49 -1.94 13.41
C LEU A 147 18.37 -3.07 12.87
N PHE A 148 18.00 -4.33 13.13
CA PHE A 148 18.68 -5.49 12.56
C PHE A 148 18.68 -5.43 11.03
N SER A 149 17.53 -5.15 10.43
CA SER A 149 17.42 -5.02 8.97
C SER A 149 18.24 -3.85 8.44
N GLU A 150 18.20 -2.70 9.12
CA GLU A 150 18.89 -1.47 8.71
C GLU A 150 20.42 -1.55 8.83
N LEU A 151 20.96 -2.39 9.73
CA LEU A 151 22.41 -2.57 9.88
C LEU A 151 22.97 -3.78 9.13
N THR A 152 22.15 -4.78 8.80
CA THR A 152 22.63 -6.04 8.21
C THR A 152 22.24 -6.25 6.75
N ASP A 153 21.35 -5.43 6.18
CA ASP A 153 21.04 -5.50 4.75
C ASP A 153 22.29 -5.20 3.90
N ARG A 154 22.63 -6.11 3.00
CA ARG A 154 23.85 -6.03 2.18
C ARG A 154 23.85 -4.87 1.17
N TYR A 155 22.67 -4.37 0.78
CA TYR A 155 22.52 -3.40 -0.29
C TYR A 155 21.94 -2.08 0.18
N TYR A 156 21.09 -2.11 1.22
CA TYR A 156 20.30 -0.96 1.66
C TYR A 156 20.53 -0.57 3.12
N SER A 157 21.54 -1.14 3.79
CA SER A 157 21.93 -0.68 5.12
C SER A 157 22.60 0.69 5.08
N LEU A 158 22.60 1.41 6.21
CA LEU A 158 23.30 2.69 6.36
C LEU A 158 24.74 2.68 5.80
N PRO A 159 25.60 1.66 6.05
CA PRO A 159 26.94 1.62 5.45
C PRO A 159 26.94 1.30 3.95
N SER A 160 25.99 0.50 3.48
CA SER A 160 25.89 0.14 2.05
C SER A 160 25.38 1.30 1.20
N LEU A 161 24.61 2.21 1.81
CA LEU A 161 24.10 3.45 1.23
C LEU A 161 25.04 4.64 1.40
N ALA A 162 26.27 4.44 1.90
CA ALA A 162 27.23 5.51 2.13
C ALA A 162 26.74 6.62 3.09
N LEU A 163 25.94 6.25 4.11
CA LEU A 163 25.34 7.19 5.06
C LEU A 163 26.05 7.22 6.41
N ALA A 164 26.37 6.03 6.95
CA ALA A 164 26.97 5.89 8.27
C ALA A 164 27.79 4.62 8.38
N THR A 165 28.66 4.56 9.38
CA THR A 165 29.52 3.40 9.69
C THR A 165 29.27 2.94 11.11
N VAL A 166 29.31 1.62 11.31
CA VAL A 166 29.39 1.04 12.65
C VAL A 166 30.86 0.88 12.98
N GLU A 167 31.29 1.52 14.07
CA GLU A 167 32.68 1.53 14.52
C GLU A 167 32.74 1.07 15.98
N GLU A 168 33.94 0.87 16.50
CA GLU A 168 34.15 0.71 17.93
C GLU A 168 33.66 1.95 18.69
N ASP A 169 33.08 1.76 19.87
CA ASP A 169 32.87 2.87 20.79
C ASP A 169 34.19 3.25 21.48
N PRO A 170 34.50 4.54 21.71
CA PRO A 170 35.73 4.95 22.38
C PRO A 170 35.96 4.27 23.75
N VAL A 171 34.91 3.83 24.44
CA VAL A 171 35.02 3.13 25.72
C VAL A 171 35.70 1.76 25.61
N VAL A 172 35.69 1.14 24.42
CA VAL A 172 36.28 -0.19 24.19
C VAL A 172 37.68 -0.14 23.59
N GLU A 173 38.36 1.01 23.63
CA GLU A 173 39.73 1.16 23.13
C GLU A 173 40.69 0.11 23.71
N TYR A 174 40.47 -0.30 24.97
CA TYR A 174 41.27 -1.32 25.67
C TYR A 174 41.29 -2.68 24.95
N VAL A 175 40.32 -2.96 24.07
CA VAL A 175 40.21 -4.24 23.35
C VAL A 175 41.41 -4.48 22.44
N PHE A 176 42.05 -3.43 21.96
CA PHE A 176 43.17 -3.50 21.03
C PHE A 176 44.55 -3.54 21.74
N ASP A 177 44.61 -3.44 23.07
CA ASP A 177 45.88 -3.33 23.81
C ASP A 177 46.75 -4.60 23.75
N ASP A 178 46.11 -5.76 23.56
CA ASP A 178 46.76 -7.05 23.35
C ASP A 178 46.83 -7.46 21.87
N PHE A 179 46.64 -6.49 20.96
CA PHE A 179 46.82 -6.74 19.53
C PHE A 179 48.29 -7.09 19.24
N PRO A 180 48.57 -8.15 18.45
CA PRO A 180 49.93 -8.59 18.19
C PRO A 180 50.75 -7.54 17.42
N GLN A 181 52.04 -7.44 17.72
CA GLN A 181 52.97 -6.53 17.05
C GLN A 181 53.33 -7.09 15.65
N VAL A 182 52.55 -6.73 14.64
CA VAL A 182 52.66 -7.24 13.25
C VAL A 182 52.90 -6.13 12.21
N GLY A 183 53.50 -5.01 12.62
CA GLY A 183 53.79 -3.89 11.73
C GLY A 183 52.59 -3.00 11.38
N LEU A 184 51.43 -3.22 11.98
CA LEU A 184 50.27 -2.32 11.89
C LEU A 184 50.27 -1.33 13.05
N ASP A 185 50.09 -0.04 12.74
CA ASP A 185 49.86 0.98 13.76
C ASP A 185 48.42 0.91 14.31
N ARG A 186 48.13 1.73 15.33
CA ARG A 186 46.85 1.67 16.04
C ARG A 186 45.65 2.01 15.13
N ASP A 187 45.81 2.93 14.19
CA ASP A 187 44.75 3.32 13.27
C ASP A 187 44.50 2.22 12.24
N ALA A 188 45.55 1.59 11.73
CA ALA A 188 45.43 0.43 10.84
C ALA A 188 44.74 -0.76 11.52
N VAL A 189 45.00 -0.99 12.81
CA VAL A 189 44.29 -2.01 13.60
C VAL A 189 42.78 -1.72 13.68
N LYS A 190 42.41 -0.45 13.87
CA LYS A 190 40.98 -0.04 13.87
C LYS A 190 40.34 -0.23 12.51
N VAL A 191 41.01 0.17 11.42
CA VAL A 191 40.54 -0.06 10.03
C VAL A 191 40.29 -1.56 9.81
N LEU A 192 41.22 -2.41 10.25
CA LEU A 192 41.10 -3.86 10.13
C LEU A 192 39.90 -4.41 10.93
N PHE A 193 39.72 -3.95 12.17
CA PHE A 193 38.60 -4.34 13.02
C PHE A 193 37.26 -3.87 12.44
N ARG A 194 37.17 -2.64 11.93
CA ARG A 194 35.96 -2.10 11.27
C ARG A 194 35.62 -2.87 9.99
N ALA A 195 36.63 -3.30 9.23
CA ALA A 195 36.43 -4.19 8.09
C ALA A 195 35.86 -5.55 8.51
N TRP A 196 36.33 -6.11 9.62
CA TRP A 196 35.82 -7.35 10.21
C TRP A 196 34.37 -7.19 10.71
N LEU A 197 34.07 -6.12 11.46
CA LEU A 197 32.72 -5.78 11.93
C LEU A 197 31.73 -5.71 10.77
N ARG A 198 32.09 -4.99 9.71
CA ARG A 198 31.23 -4.80 8.54
C ARG A 198 30.90 -6.13 7.85
N GLN A 199 31.86 -7.04 7.72
CA GLN A 199 31.59 -8.35 7.14
C GLN A 199 30.68 -9.21 8.02
N HIS A 200 30.79 -9.11 9.34
CA HIS A 200 29.88 -9.78 10.25
C HIS A 200 28.46 -9.20 10.21
N LEU A 201 28.33 -7.88 10.08
CA LEU A 201 27.04 -7.24 9.84
C LEU A 201 26.43 -7.72 8.51
N GLU A 202 27.19 -7.77 7.42
CA GLU A 202 26.74 -8.32 6.12
C GLU A 202 26.37 -9.81 6.21
N ARG A 203 27.01 -10.57 7.11
CA ARG A 203 26.69 -11.98 7.40
C ARG A 203 25.49 -12.13 8.34
N ARG A 204 24.98 -11.02 8.91
CA ARG A 204 23.90 -11.00 9.92
C ARG A 204 24.31 -11.60 11.27
N SER A 205 25.58 -11.50 11.62
CA SER A 205 26.11 -11.91 12.93
C SER A 205 25.88 -10.83 13.99
N PHE A 206 24.64 -10.39 14.12
CA PHE A 206 24.23 -9.26 14.95
C PHE A 206 22.93 -9.56 15.68
N ARG A 207 22.85 -9.16 16.94
CA ARG A 207 21.67 -9.28 17.79
C ARG A 207 21.46 -7.96 18.53
N PRO A 208 20.52 -7.11 18.08
CA PRO A 208 20.11 -5.94 18.86
C PRO A 208 19.30 -6.35 20.10
N ASP A 209 19.32 -5.49 21.11
CA ASP A 209 18.47 -5.63 22.29
C ASP A 209 16.98 -5.45 21.92
N GLY A 210 16.08 -6.10 22.64
CA GLY A 210 14.62 -5.96 22.47
C GLY A 210 13.93 -7.10 21.72
N ALA A 211 14.68 -7.99 21.06
CA ALA A 211 14.14 -9.15 20.36
C ALA A 211 14.96 -10.43 20.62
N GLU A 212 14.31 -11.59 20.49
CA GLU A 212 15.00 -12.87 20.45
C GLU A 212 15.46 -13.19 19.02
N ILE A 213 16.41 -14.12 18.86
CA ILE A 213 16.95 -14.49 17.54
C ILE A 213 15.85 -14.92 16.57
N ARG A 214 14.84 -15.67 17.05
CA ARG A 214 13.70 -16.14 16.24
C ARG A 214 12.80 -15.03 15.72
N ASP A 215 12.88 -13.85 16.32
CA ASP A 215 12.07 -12.70 15.93
C ASP A 215 12.79 -11.84 14.88
N LEU A 216 14.08 -12.06 14.65
CA LEU A 216 14.91 -11.22 13.79
C LEU A 216 14.98 -11.76 12.36
N GLY A 217 14.86 -10.84 11.40
CA GLY A 217 14.90 -11.14 9.97
C GLY A 217 13.63 -11.80 9.43
N GLU A 218 13.48 -11.81 8.11
CA GLU A 218 12.33 -12.42 7.43
C GLU A 218 12.77 -13.60 6.56
N GLY A 219 12.07 -14.74 6.71
CA GLY A 219 12.34 -15.96 5.93
C GLY A 219 13.78 -16.47 6.12
N TRP A 220 14.58 -16.47 5.04
CA TRP A 220 15.99 -16.89 5.06
C TRP A 220 16.94 -15.81 5.59
N ALA A 221 16.41 -14.65 6.02
CA ALA A 221 17.18 -13.49 6.42
C ALA A 221 17.45 -13.34 7.92
N GLY A 222 17.35 -14.43 8.69
CA GLY A 222 17.61 -14.41 10.12
C GLY A 222 19.09 -14.23 10.52
N PRO A 223 19.36 -14.02 11.82
CA PRO A 223 20.72 -13.91 12.35
C PRO A 223 21.55 -15.17 12.11
N VAL A 224 22.84 -14.97 11.84
CA VAL A 224 23.81 -16.07 11.66
C VAL A 224 24.91 -15.91 12.69
N GLY A 225 24.92 -16.76 13.70
CA GLY A 225 25.90 -16.67 14.79
C GLY A 225 27.32 -17.09 14.41
N ILE A 226 28.28 -16.59 15.18
CA ILE A 226 29.71 -16.87 15.04
C ILE A 226 30.05 -18.05 15.95
N ASN A 227 30.49 -19.16 15.36
CA ASN A 227 31.03 -20.28 16.11
C ASN A 227 32.52 -20.03 16.37
N ALA A 228 32.90 -19.73 17.61
CA ALA A 228 34.27 -19.40 17.96
C ALA A 228 35.27 -20.58 17.80
N ALA A 229 34.80 -21.81 17.61
CA ALA A 229 35.65 -22.96 17.31
C ALA A 229 35.90 -23.15 15.80
N GLN A 230 35.12 -22.49 14.95
CA GLN A 230 35.23 -22.59 13.50
C GLN A 230 35.90 -21.34 12.93
N LEU A 231 37.08 -21.50 12.33
CA LEU A 231 37.86 -20.36 11.86
C LEU A 231 37.15 -19.54 10.77
N ASN A 232 36.47 -20.20 9.84
CA ASN A 232 35.63 -19.58 8.80
C ASN A 232 34.37 -18.89 9.36
N HIS A 233 34.03 -19.11 10.64
CA HIS A 233 33.01 -18.34 11.32
C HIS A 233 33.63 -17.08 11.92
N VAL A 234 34.79 -17.18 12.56
CA VAL A 234 35.50 -16.03 13.16
C VAL A 234 35.98 -15.05 12.08
N LEU A 235 36.56 -15.56 11.00
CA LEU A 235 37.02 -14.80 9.83
C LEU A 235 36.04 -15.07 8.67
N PRO A 236 35.01 -14.24 8.49
CA PRO A 236 33.97 -14.50 7.51
C PRO A 236 34.50 -14.30 6.07
N TYR A 237 33.83 -14.93 5.10
CA TYR A 237 34.16 -14.81 3.67
C TYR A 237 35.63 -15.16 3.36
N ARG A 238 36.39 -14.21 2.78
CA ARG A 238 37.81 -14.34 2.40
C ARG A 238 38.70 -13.47 3.30
N PHE A 239 38.28 -13.21 4.54
CA PHE A 239 39.01 -12.31 5.43
C PHE A 239 40.38 -12.86 5.82
N ASP A 240 40.56 -14.17 5.85
CA ASP A 240 41.85 -14.84 5.94
C ASP A 240 42.80 -14.43 4.81
N ALA A 241 42.32 -14.47 3.56
CA ALA A 241 43.11 -14.04 2.40
C ALA A 241 43.38 -12.52 2.41
N TYR A 242 42.47 -11.72 2.98
CA TYR A 242 42.71 -10.30 3.22
C TYR A 242 43.79 -10.07 4.26
N LEU A 243 43.80 -10.80 5.38
CA LEU A 243 44.88 -10.73 6.35
C LEU A 243 46.22 -11.11 5.73
N THR A 244 46.27 -12.19 4.95
CA THR A 244 47.49 -12.61 4.23
C THR A 244 48.00 -11.50 3.30
N HIS A 245 47.10 -10.82 2.59
CA HIS A 245 47.48 -9.72 1.71
C HIS A 245 48.00 -8.49 2.46
N ILE A 246 47.33 -8.07 3.55
CA ILE A 246 47.71 -6.89 4.34
C ILE A 246 49.00 -7.11 5.12
N LEU A 247 49.29 -8.37 5.50
CA LEU A 247 50.48 -8.75 6.26
C LEU A 247 51.58 -9.33 5.35
N GLU A 248 51.55 -9.02 4.05
CA GLU A 248 52.61 -9.36 3.08
C GLU A 248 53.02 -10.86 3.09
N ASP A 249 52.04 -11.76 3.17
CA ASP A 249 52.23 -13.22 3.24
C ASP A 249 53.03 -13.73 4.47
N ASP A 250 53.18 -12.93 5.54
CA ASP A 250 53.76 -13.36 6.81
C ASP A 250 52.82 -14.31 7.57
N ALA A 251 53.11 -15.61 7.50
CA ALA A 251 52.29 -16.66 8.11
C ALA A 251 52.21 -16.57 9.64
N ASP A 252 53.27 -16.13 10.32
CA ASP A 252 53.30 -16.02 11.79
C ASP A 252 52.46 -14.82 12.24
N ALA A 253 52.56 -13.70 11.52
CA ALA A 253 51.73 -12.52 11.74
C ALA A 253 50.24 -12.83 11.52
N VAL A 254 49.90 -13.51 10.42
CA VAL A 254 48.51 -13.92 10.11
C VAL A 254 47.95 -14.84 11.20
N ALA A 255 48.74 -15.81 11.68
CA ALA A 255 48.33 -16.70 12.76
C ALA A 255 48.11 -15.94 14.08
N ALA A 256 48.98 -14.98 14.40
CA ALA A 256 48.85 -14.15 15.61
C ALA A 256 47.58 -13.28 15.60
N VAL A 257 47.31 -12.59 14.48
CA VAL A 257 46.09 -11.77 14.31
C VAL A 257 44.84 -12.63 14.30
N THR A 258 44.89 -13.80 13.66
CA THR A 258 43.80 -14.78 13.68
C THR A 258 43.48 -15.22 15.11
N GLY A 259 44.50 -15.55 15.90
CA GLY A 259 44.35 -15.90 17.32
C GLY A 259 43.79 -14.74 18.15
N TRP A 260 44.12 -13.50 17.81
CA TRP A 260 43.52 -12.31 18.44
C TRP A 260 42.02 -12.21 18.15
N PHE A 261 41.57 -12.38 16.90
CA PHE A 261 40.15 -12.40 16.56
C PHE A 261 39.39 -13.55 17.27
N GLN A 262 40.01 -14.72 17.44
CA GLN A 262 39.41 -15.82 18.18
C GLN A 262 39.20 -15.48 19.67
N ARG A 263 40.17 -14.81 20.30
CA ARG A 263 40.03 -14.33 21.69
C ARG A 263 39.02 -13.19 21.79
N LEU A 264 39.03 -12.26 20.83
CA LEU A 264 38.09 -11.14 20.73
C LEU A 264 36.64 -11.62 20.80
N VAL A 265 36.30 -12.64 19.99
CA VAL A 265 34.96 -13.23 19.95
C VAL A 265 34.54 -13.80 21.31
N ARG A 266 35.48 -14.39 22.07
CA ARG A 266 35.20 -15.13 23.30
C ARG A 266 35.21 -14.26 24.57
N GLU A 267 36.11 -13.28 24.64
CA GLU A 267 36.58 -12.74 25.93
C GLU A 267 36.39 -11.22 26.08
N LYS A 268 36.15 -10.47 24.99
CA LYS A 268 36.25 -8.99 25.01
C LYS A 268 34.93 -8.26 25.26
N GLY A 269 33.82 -8.97 25.46
CA GLY A 269 32.54 -8.37 25.84
C GLY A 269 31.83 -7.55 24.75
N LEU A 270 32.28 -7.67 23.49
CA LEU A 270 31.65 -7.05 22.30
C LEU A 270 30.57 -7.93 21.66
N LEU A 271 30.46 -9.19 22.09
CA LEU A 271 29.52 -10.15 21.55
C LEU A 271 28.67 -10.76 22.67
N HIS A 272 27.42 -11.04 22.32
CA HIS A 272 26.48 -11.80 23.12
C HIS A 272 26.58 -13.29 22.79
N PHE A 273 26.62 -14.15 23.80
CA PHE A 273 26.69 -15.62 23.65
C PHE A 273 25.31 -16.26 23.86
N GLU A 274 24.82 -16.99 22.86
CA GLU A 274 23.56 -17.73 22.92
C GLU A 274 23.64 -19.00 22.06
N GLY A 275 23.25 -20.16 22.62
CA GLY A 275 23.14 -21.41 21.87
C GLY A 275 24.44 -21.83 21.17
N ASP A 276 25.57 -21.74 21.87
CA ASP A 276 26.93 -22.02 21.36
C ASP A 276 27.45 -21.07 20.27
N LEU A 277 26.75 -19.97 20.04
CA LEU A 277 27.09 -18.98 19.02
C LEU A 277 27.23 -17.59 19.63
N PHE A 278 28.08 -16.78 19.01
CA PHE A 278 28.32 -15.39 19.37
C PHE A 278 27.70 -14.43 18.35
N TYR A 279 27.14 -13.31 18.82
CA TYR A 279 26.51 -12.28 18.00
C TYR A 279 27.01 -10.90 18.40
N LEU A 280 27.29 -10.02 17.45
CA LEU A 280 27.58 -8.62 17.75
C LEU A 280 26.38 -8.00 18.50
N GLN A 281 26.65 -7.21 19.53
CA GLN A 281 25.63 -6.49 20.31
C GLN A 281 25.82 -4.97 20.19
N LEU A 282 24.85 -4.19 20.67
CA LEU A 282 24.90 -2.72 20.60
C LEU A 282 25.98 -2.12 21.51
N ARG A 283 26.25 -2.76 22.65
CA ARG A 283 27.23 -2.29 23.63
C ARG A 283 28.65 -2.38 23.08
N GLY A 284 29.40 -1.28 23.19
CA GLY A 284 30.78 -1.19 22.71
C GLY A 284 30.91 -0.89 21.21
N LEU A 285 29.78 -0.69 20.52
CA LEU A 285 29.74 -0.22 19.14
C LEU A 285 29.14 1.18 19.07
N SER A 286 29.59 1.97 18.10
CA SER A 286 29.13 3.32 17.83
C SER A 286 28.59 3.45 16.41
N LEU A 287 27.62 4.34 16.19
CA LEU A 287 27.12 4.69 14.86
C LEU A 287 27.61 6.08 14.47
N ASN A 288 28.44 6.15 13.43
CA ASN A 288 29.08 7.38 13.00
C ASN A 288 28.54 7.79 11.62
N LEU A 289 27.86 8.93 11.57
CA LEU A 289 27.37 9.48 10.31
C LEU A 289 28.52 10.02 9.45
N ARG A 290 28.46 9.79 8.14
CA ARG A 290 29.44 10.26 7.15
C ARG A 290 28.76 10.82 5.90
N LEU A 291 27.76 11.69 6.10
CA LEU A 291 26.93 12.25 5.02
C LEU A 291 27.71 13.10 4.01
N GLU A 292 28.79 13.76 4.46
CA GLU A 292 29.69 14.58 3.63
C GLU A 292 31.10 13.98 3.50
N GLY A 293 31.29 12.74 3.98
CA GLY A 293 32.59 12.08 3.99
C GLY A 293 32.99 11.52 2.62
N SER A 294 34.30 11.39 2.40
CA SER A 294 34.82 10.62 1.27
C SER A 294 34.54 9.14 1.46
N TRP A 295 34.07 8.48 0.41
CA TRP A 295 33.85 7.05 0.38
C TRP A 295 34.73 6.40 -0.68
N LEU A 296 35.11 5.15 -0.44
CA LEU A 296 35.85 4.31 -1.38
C LEU A 296 34.92 3.26 -1.96
N ARG A 297 35.21 2.78 -3.17
CA ARG A 297 34.49 1.67 -3.83
C ARG A 297 35.45 0.62 -4.34
N CYS A 298 35.07 -0.65 -4.21
CA CYS A 298 35.76 -1.74 -4.89
C CYS A 298 35.38 -1.77 -6.38
N ARG A 299 36.36 -1.85 -7.28
CA ARG A 299 36.12 -1.95 -8.74
C ARG A 299 35.46 -3.28 -9.15
N ASP A 300 35.73 -4.35 -8.41
CA ASP A 300 35.28 -5.70 -8.78
C ASP A 300 33.90 -6.03 -8.23
N CYS A 301 33.67 -5.77 -6.93
CA CYS A 301 32.41 -6.13 -6.28
C CYS A 301 31.46 -4.96 -6.01
N GLY A 302 31.90 -3.72 -6.26
CA GLY A 302 31.08 -2.51 -6.09
C GLY A 302 30.77 -2.12 -4.65
N ARG A 303 31.29 -2.84 -3.64
CA ARG A 303 31.12 -2.49 -2.22
C ARG A 303 31.71 -1.13 -1.91
N ILE A 304 31.01 -0.37 -1.10
CA ILE A 304 31.43 0.94 -0.60
C ILE A 304 32.13 0.76 0.75
N HIS A 305 33.25 1.45 0.95
CA HIS A 305 34.06 1.37 2.16
C HIS A 305 34.39 2.77 2.66
N PRO A 306 34.30 3.02 3.98
CA PRO A 306 34.76 4.28 4.56
C PRO A 306 36.30 4.42 4.53
N GLU A 307 36.98 3.29 4.69
CA GLU A 307 38.42 3.15 4.84
C GLU A 307 38.80 1.70 4.50
N VAL A 308 40.01 1.48 4.00
CA VAL A 308 40.57 0.15 3.69
C VAL A 308 42.07 0.14 3.92
N LEU A 309 42.66 -1.05 4.11
CA LEU A 309 44.11 -1.25 4.10
C LEU A 309 44.55 -1.80 2.75
N GLY A 310 45.80 -1.50 2.37
CA GLY A 310 46.43 -2.06 1.16
C GLY A 310 45.73 -1.74 -0.16
N ASN A 311 44.82 -0.75 -0.20
CA ASN A 311 43.94 -0.47 -1.34
C ASN A 311 43.17 -1.70 -1.85
N ALA A 312 42.91 -2.67 -0.98
CA ALA A 312 42.27 -3.93 -1.31
C ALA A 312 40.94 -4.10 -0.59
N CYS A 313 39.94 -4.65 -1.28
CA CYS A 313 38.63 -4.88 -0.70
C CYS A 313 38.69 -6.05 0.29
N PRO A 314 38.30 -5.85 1.57
CA PRO A 314 38.29 -6.93 2.57
C PRO A 314 37.51 -8.17 2.16
N ALA A 315 36.51 -8.02 1.28
CA ALA A 315 35.58 -9.08 0.94
C ALA A 315 35.94 -9.87 -0.34
N CYS A 316 36.68 -9.25 -1.28
CA CYS A 316 37.01 -9.91 -2.56
C CYS A 316 38.45 -9.73 -3.04
N LEU A 317 39.26 -8.93 -2.33
CA LEU A 317 40.63 -8.53 -2.69
C LEU A 317 40.76 -7.63 -3.93
N GLY A 318 39.64 -7.24 -4.54
CA GLY A 318 39.65 -6.30 -5.66
C GLY A 318 40.17 -4.91 -5.27
N GLU A 319 40.73 -4.21 -6.24
CA GLU A 319 41.25 -2.85 -6.07
C GLU A 319 40.14 -1.89 -5.58
N VAL A 320 40.46 -1.10 -4.57
CA VAL A 320 39.58 -0.09 -3.99
C VAL A 320 40.08 1.29 -4.41
N VAL A 321 39.15 2.10 -4.90
CA VAL A 321 39.41 3.46 -5.38
C VAL A 321 38.43 4.44 -4.76
N GLU A 322 38.74 5.73 -4.81
CA GLU A 322 37.79 6.75 -4.38
C GLU A 322 36.48 6.66 -5.19
N ALA A 323 35.35 6.75 -4.50
CA ALA A 323 34.03 6.79 -5.11
C ALA A 323 33.72 8.25 -5.46
N ASP A 324 33.72 8.56 -6.76
CA ASP A 324 33.33 9.88 -7.22
C ASP A 324 31.83 10.17 -6.94
N THR A 325 31.49 11.46 -6.90
CA THR A 325 30.14 11.91 -6.55
C THR A 325 29.09 11.40 -7.54
N ALA A 326 29.41 11.31 -8.84
CA ALA A 326 28.47 10.83 -9.86
C ALA A 326 28.16 9.33 -9.68
N TYR A 327 29.15 8.53 -9.28
CA TYR A 327 28.97 7.12 -8.94
C TYR A 327 28.11 6.96 -7.69
N LEU A 328 28.39 7.71 -6.61
CA LEU A 328 27.60 7.64 -5.38
C LEU A 328 26.16 8.09 -5.62
N ASP A 329 25.96 9.18 -6.36
CA ASP A 329 24.63 9.67 -6.73
C ASP A 329 23.84 8.61 -7.52
N ALA A 330 24.44 8.05 -8.58
CA ALA A 330 23.80 7.01 -9.38
C ALA A 330 23.52 5.72 -8.59
N ARG A 331 24.33 5.40 -7.57
CA ARG A 331 24.25 4.13 -6.83
C ARG A 331 23.36 4.22 -5.59
N THR A 332 23.49 5.28 -4.81
CA THR A 332 22.87 5.45 -3.49
C THR A 332 22.07 6.74 -3.37
N GLY A 333 22.24 7.70 -4.29
CA GLY A 333 21.62 9.04 -4.28
C GLY A 333 20.14 9.00 -3.93
N PHE A 334 19.38 8.12 -4.61
CA PHE A 334 17.94 7.94 -4.37
C PHE A 334 17.58 7.77 -2.88
N TYR A 335 18.30 6.95 -2.12
CA TYR A 335 18.05 6.75 -0.69
C TYR A 335 18.80 7.75 0.18
N SER A 336 20.04 8.09 -0.20
CA SER A 336 20.89 8.93 0.63
C SER A 336 20.41 10.38 0.66
N ASP A 337 19.81 10.87 -0.44
CA ASP A 337 19.35 12.25 -0.54
C ASP A 337 18.10 12.48 0.30
N GLN A 338 17.22 11.48 0.45
CA GLN A 338 16.12 11.55 1.41
C GLN A 338 16.64 11.74 2.84
N VAL A 339 17.70 11.01 3.22
CA VAL A 339 18.33 11.17 4.52
C VAL A 339 18.97 12.55 4.66
N LYS A 340 19.70 13.04 3.65
CA LYS A 340 20.26 14.42 3.67
C LYS A 340 19.17 15.47 3.80
N ARG A 341 18.03 15.32 3.10
CA ARG A 341 16.87 16.23 3.20
C ARG A 341 16.28 16.27 4.60
N ALA A 342 16.31 15.16 5.34
CA ALA A 342 15.84 15.12 6.72
C ALA A 342 16.66 16.02 7.67
N PHE A 343 17.89 16.39 7.30
CA PHE A 343 18.72 17.37 8.01
C PHE A 343 18.50 18.82 7.54
N ASP A 344 17.78 19.03 6.44
CA ASP A 344 17.46 20.36 5.93
C ASP A 344 16.09 20.83 6.46
N PRO A 345 16.02 21.86 7.32
CA PRO A 345 14.76 22.34 7.88
C PRO A 345 13.81 22.96 6.85
N ARG A 346 14.25 23.15 5.60
CA ARG A 346 13.42 23.63 4.49
C ARG A 346 12.64 22.49 3.82
N CYS A 347 13.10 21.25 3.98
CA CYS A 347 12.47 20.06 3.43
C CYS A 347 11.36 19.55 4.37
N LEU A 348 10.46 18.72 3.83
CA LEU A 348 9.41 18.11 4.64
C LEU A 348 9.95 16.95 5.50
N GLU A 349 10.95 16.24 4.98
CA GLU A 349 11.54 15.07 5.62
C GLU A 349 12.12 15.39 7.01
N PRO A 350 12.04 14.44 7.97
CA PRO A 350 11.22 13.23 7.93
C PRO A 350 9.74 13.55 8.14
N PHE A 351 8.88 12.71 7.56
CA PHE A 351 7.44 12.75 7.75
C PHE A 351 6.89 11.32 7.81
N GLY A 352 5.76 11.12 8.50
CA GLY A 352 5.01 9.86 8.42
C GLY A 352 4.00 9.90 7.29
N MET A 353 3.61 8.75 6.76
CA MET A 353 2.61 8.64 5.69
C MET A 353 1.66 7.49 6.00
N SER A 354 0.35 7.77 5.99
CA SER A 354 -0.68 6.73 6.04
C SER A 354 -1.36 6.58 4.69
N ALA A 355 -1.56 5.34 4.26
CA ALA A 355 -2.22 5.01 3.01
C ALA A 355 -3.37 4.02 3.21
N ALA A 356 -4.47 4.24 2.49
CA ALA A 356 -5.61 3.32 2.51
C ALA A 356 -6.07 2.97 1.10
N GLU A 357 -6.69 1.80 0.94
CA GLU A 357 -7.37 1.45 -0.30
C GLU A 357 -8.79 2.01 -0.33
N HIS A 358 -9.26 2.36 -1.54
CA HIS A 358 -10.64 2.78 -1.79
C HIS A 358 -11.18 2.01 -2.99
N SER A 359 -11.87 0.92 -2.69
CA SER A 359 -12.44 0.02 -3.70
C SER A 359 -13.81 -0.47 -3.27
N ALA A 360 -14.62 -0.87 -4.25
CA ALA A 360 -15.95 -1.45 -4.03
C ALA A 360 -15.93 -2.81 -3.28
N GLN A 361 -14.76 -3.33 -2.87
CA GLN A 361 -14.70 -4.51 -2.00
C GLN A 361 -14.89 -4.15 -0.52
N LEU A 362 -14.55 -2.92 -0.13
CA LEU A 362 -14.71 -2.44 1.24
C LEU A 362 -16.16 -2.09 1.58
N THR A 363 -17.00 -1.82 0.59
CA THR A 363 -18.41 -1.45 0.79
C THR A 363 -19.29 -2.57 1.36
N GLY A 364 -18.81 -3.83 1.38
CA GLY A 364 -19.60 -5.02 1.73
C GLY A 364 -19.14 -5.80 2.96
N GLN A 365 -18.21 -5.27 3.76
CA GLN A 365 -17.86 -5.88 5.04
C GLN A 365 -18.86 -5.41 6.11
N PRO A 366 -19.69 -6.31 6.69
CA PRO A 366 -20.53 -5.96 7.82
C PRO A 366 -19.62 -5.76 9.02
N ASP A 367 -19.39 -4.52 9.41
CA ASP A 367 -18.80 -4.16 10.69
C ASP A 367 -19.88 -3.42 11.50
N ASP A 368 -19.90 -3.60 12.82
CA ASP A 368 -20.84 -2.93 13.75
C ASP A 368 -20.58 -1.40 13.87
N SER A 369 -19.80 -0.81 12.96
CA SER A 369 -19.46 0.62 12.95
C SER A 369 -20.57 1.47 12.32
N ALA A 370 -20.76 2.68 12.85
CA ALA A 370 -21.77 3.63 12.39
C ALA A 370 -21.58 4.12 10.93
N PHE A 371 -20.41 3.87 10.32
CA PHE A 371 -20.08 4.24 8.95
C PHE A 371 -19.58 3.02 8.15
N ASN A 372 -19.81 3.03 6.84
CA ASN A 372 -19.13 2.10 5.93
C ASN A 372 -17.63 2.45 5.89
N LYS A 373 -16.72 1.48 5.84
CA LYS A 373 -15.25 1.72 5.83
C LYS A 373 -14.81 2.70 4.76
N VAL A 374 -15.51 2.69 3.62
CA VAL A 374 -15.27 3.62 2.51
C VAL A 374 -15.55 5.08 2.91
N GLU A 375 -16.65 5.34 3.61
CA GLU A 375 -17.00 6.67 4.10
C GLU A 375 -16.03 7.14 5.19
N GLU A 376 -15.65 6.23 6.11
CA GLU A 376 -14.63 6.50 7.12
C GLU A 376 -13.32 6.99 6.47
N TYR A 377 -12.85 6.28 5.44
CA TYR A 377 -11.61 6.63 4.75
C TYR A 377 -11.72 7.95 3.99
N GLU A 378 -12.87 8.25 3.39
CA GLU A 378 -13.12 9.55 2.77
C GLU A 378 -13.07 10.69 3.79
N LEU A 379 -13.70 10.53 4.96
CA LEU A 379 -13.67 11.52 6.04
C LEU A 379 -12.23 11.75 6.54
N ARG A 380 -11.48 10.68 6.80
CA ARG A 380 -10.09 10.75 7.25
C ARG A 380 -9.16 11.35 6.21
N PHE A 381 -9.40 11.11 4.93
CA PHE A 381 -8.65 11.72 3.83
C PHE A 381 -8.93 13.21 3.68
N GLN A 382 -10.14 13.68 4.03
CA GLN A 382 -10.50 15.10 4.12
C GLN A 382 -9.96 15.81 5.37
N ASP A 383 -9.23 15.08 6.23
CA ASP A 383 -8.82 15.47 7.59
C ASP A 383 -9.98 15.81 8.52
N ILE A 384 -11.12 15.13 8.36
CA ILE A 384 -12.23 15.22 9.33
C ILE A 384 -11.86 14.30 10.50
N PRO A 385 -11.72 14.85 11.73
CA PRO A 385 -11.25 14.09 12.87
C PRO A 385 -12.27 13.03 13.27
N LEU A 386 -11.83 11.77 13.32
CA LEU A 386 -12.55 10.65 13.90
C LEU A 386 -11.81 10.20 15.16
N GLU A 387 -12.55 9.84 16.20
CA GLU A 387 -11.97 9.55 17.52
C GLU A 387 -11.00 8.36 17.44
N GLY A 388 -9.73 8.59 17.83
CA GLY A 388 -8.70 7.56 17.85
C GLY A 388 -8.16 7.12 16.49
N GLN A 389 -8.55 7.75 15.37
CA GLN A 389 -8.10 7.36 14.04
C GLN A 389 -7.28 8.46 13.35
N PRO A 390 -6.05 8.16 12.86
CA PRO A 390 -5.23 9.16 12.19
C PRO A 390 -5.76 9.51 10.78
N PRO A 391 -5.52 10.73 10.29
CA PRO A 391 -5.81 11.10 8.90
C PRO A 391 -5.11 10.18 7.89
N ILE A 392 -5.73 10.03 6.71
CA ILE A 392 -5.15 9.27 5.59
C ILE A 392 -4.50 10.27 4.64
N ASP A 393 -3.25 10.05 4.27
CA ASP A 393 -2.48 10.95 3.40
C ASP A 393 -2.53 10.54 1.94
N VAL A 394 -2.58 9.24 1.69
CA VAL A 394 -2.63 8.65 0.35
C VAL A 394 -3.82 7.71 0.23
N LEU A 395 -4.65 7.93 -0.77
CA LEU A 395 -5.80 7.06 -1.03
C LEU A 395 -5.61 6.34 -2.37
N SER A 396 -5.51 5.01 -2.32
CA SER A 396 -5.32 4.13 -3.47
C SER A 396 -6.66 3.64 -3.99
N CYS A 397 -7.14 4.27 -5.07
CA CYS A 397 -8.47 4.09 -5.60
C CYS A 397 -8.49 3.39 -6.96
N THR A 398 -9.67 2.85 -7.28
CA THR A 398 -10.00 2.39 -8.63
C THR A 398 -10.83 3.43 -9.39
N THR A 399 -11.49 3.04 -10.47
CA THR A 399 -12.43 3.89 -11.23
C THR A 399 -13.61 4.40 -10.40
N THR A 400 -13.83 3.86 -9.18
CA THR A 400 -14.85 4.32 -8.23
C THR A 400 -14.72 5.79 -7.86
N MET A 401 -13.50 6.34 -7.88
CA MET A 401 -13.22 7.75 -7.57
C MET A 401 -13.11 8.63 -8.84
N GLU A 402 -13.36 8.06 -10.02
CA GLU A 402 -13.23 8.77 -11.30
C GLU A 402 -14.37 9.78 -11.49
N VAL A 403 -15.60 9.44 -11.06
CA VAL A 403 -16.81 10.28 -11.19
C VAL A 403 -17.47 10.51 -9.83
N GLY A 404 -17.95 11.74 -9.58
CA GLY A 404 -19.04 11.97 -8.62
C GLY A 404 -18.71 12.33 -7.16
N ILE A 405 -17.49 12.16 -6.66
CA ILE A 405 -17.20 12.42 -5.22
C ILE A 405 -16.49 13.78 -5.06
N ASP A 406 -17.01 14.66 -4.19
CA ASP A 406 -16.37 15.93 -3.81
C ASP A 406 -15.46 15.74 -2.59
N ILE A 407 -14.24 15.26 -2.83
CA ILE A 407 -13.16 15.18 -1.83
C ILE A 407 -12.36 16.48 -1.71
N GLY A 408 -12.91 17.59 -2.21
CA GLY A 408 -12.21 18.87 -2.29
C GLY A 408 -11.17 18.93 -3.42
N ALA A 409 -10.39 20.01 -3.43
CA ALA A 409 -9.27 20.15 -4.34
C ALA A 409 -8.08 19.35 -3.82
N LEU A 410 -7.43 18.56 -4.68
CA LEU A 410 -6.18 17.88 -4.36
C LEU A 410 -5.00 18.62 -4.98
N SER A 411 -3.83 18.40 -4.41
CA SER A 411 -2.58 18.97 -4.94
C SER A 411 -1.72 17.95 -5.66
N GLY A 412 -1.90 16.65 -5.36
CA GLY A 412 -1.28 15.56 -6.07
C GLY A 412 -2.29 14.52 -6.53
N VAL A 413 -2.20 14.13 -7.80
CA VAL A 413 -2.80 12.89 -8.33
C VAL A 413 -1.68 12.03 -8.90
N ALA A 414 -1.72 10.73 -8.63
CA ALA A 414 -0.81 9.76 -9.22
C ALA A 414 -1.62 8.71 -9.98
N LEU A 415 -1.24 8.42 -11.23
CA LEU A 415 -1.85 7.41 -12.07
C LEU A 415 -0.85 6.26 -12.19
N ARG A 416 -1.24 5.09 -11.68
CA ARG A 416 -0.37 3.92 -11.66
C ARG A 416 -0.06 3.40 -13.07
N ASN A 417 -0.93 3.64 -14.03
CA ASN A 417 -0.76 3.29 -15.43
C ASN A 417 -1.31 4.42 -16.30
N VAL A 418 -0.94 4.42 -17.59
CA VAL A 418 -1.59 5.31 -18.54
C VAL A 418 -3.08 4.90 -18.63
N PRO A 419 -4.04 5.81 -18.37
CA PRO A 419 -5.47 5.50 -18.48
C PRO A 419 -5.85 5.02 -19.89
N PRO A 420 -6.93 4.23 -20.03
CA PRO A 420 -7.28 3.62 -21.31
C PRO A 420 -7.72 4.64 -22.37
N HIS A 421 -8.38 5.73 -21.96
CA HIS A 421 -8.80 6.81 -22.86
C HIS A 421 -8.53 8.19 -22.26
N VAL A 422 -8.49 9.20 -23.15
CA VAL A 422 -8.31 10.61 -22.80
C VAL A 422 -9.33 11.09 -21.77
N ALA A 423 -10.60 10.69 -21.91
CA ALA A 423 -11.65 11.03 -20.96
C ALA A 423 -11.32 10.57 -19.54
N ASN A 424 -10.80 9.35 -19.39
CA ASN A 424 -10.40 8.81 -18.09
C ASN A 424 -9.22 9.60 -17.51
N TYR A 425 -8.22 9.91 -18.34
CA TYR A 425 -7.09 10.73 -17.92
C TYR A 425 -7.54 12.10 -17.41
N GLN A 426 -8.35 12.81 -18.20
CA GLN A 426 -8.82 14.15 -17.83
C GLN A 426 -9.69 14.14 -16.57
N GLN A 427 -10.55 13.13 -16.38
CA GLN A 427 -11.36 13.00 -15.18
C GLN A 427 -10.52 12.75 -13.92
N ARG A 428 -9.48 11.91 -14.03
CA ARG A 428 -8.56 11.61 -12.92
C ARG A 428 -7.62 12.77 -12.62
N ALA A 429 -6.95 13.30 -13.64
CA ALA A 429 -6.03 14.44 -13.54
C ALA A 429 -6.76 15.70 -13.04
N GLY A 430 -8.00 15.93 -13.50
CA GLY A 430 -8.85 17.05 -13.09
C GLY A 430 -9.35 17.00 -11.64
N ARG A 431 -8.93 16.00 -10.86
CA ARG A 431 -9.07 15.99 -9.38
C ARG A 431 -8.02 16.85 -8.70
N ALA A 432 -6.85 17.03 -9.32
CA ALA A 432 -5.84 17.96 -8.86
C ALA A 432 -6.18 19.41 -9.29
N GLY A 433 -5.79 20.41 -8.50
CA GLY A 433 -5.80 21.82 -8.92
C GLY A 433 -7.17 22.52 -8.96
N ARG A 434 -8.20 21.98 -8.31
CA ARG A 434 -9.51 22.65 -8.22
C ARG A 434 -9.45 23.89 -7.31
N ARG A 435 -10.32 24.88 -7.57
CA ARG A 435 -10.62 26.03 -6.67
C ARG A 435 -9.42 26.95 -6.30
N GLY A 436 -8.49 27.21 -7.23
CA GLY A 436 -7.52 28.31 -7.10
C GLY A 436 -6.23 28.01 -6.33
N ARG A 437 -5.87 26.73 -6.17
CA ARG A 437 -4.54 26.34 -5.67
C ARG A 437 -3.47 26.62 -6.73
N SER A 438 -2.33 27.18 -6.33
CA SER A 438 -1.33 27.70 -7.27
C SER A 438 -0.53 26.63 -8.01
N ILE A 439 -0.40 25.42 -7.45
CA ILE A 439 0.38 24.33 -8.04
C ILE A 439 -0.33 22.99 -7.78
N ALA A 440 -0.53 22.21 -8.83
CA ALA A 440 -1.06 20.86 -8.79
C ALA A 440 -0.14 19.95 -9.61
N SER A 441 0.17 18.76 -9.10
CA SER A 441 1.01 17.79 -9.78
C SER A 441 0.21 16.55 -10.16
N VAL A 442 0.41 16.08 -11.38
CA VAL A 442 -0.15 14.82 -11.89
C VAL A 442 1.01 13.95 -12.36
N VAL A 443 1.21 12.81 -11.72
CA VAL A 443 2.27 11.85 -12.07
C VAL A 443 1.61 10.66 -12.76
N THR A 444 2.07 10.29 -13.96
CA THR A 444 1.59 9.10 -14.66
C THR A 444 2.73 8.12 -14.83
N TYR A 445 2.58 6.91 -14.30
CA TYR A 445 3.56 5.85 -14.40
C TYR A 445 3.26 4.94 -15.60
N ALA A 446 4.00 5.11 -16.69
CA ALA A 446 3.87 4.27 -17.87
C ALA A 446 4.51 2.90 -17.63
N HIS A 447 3.70 1.84 -17.69
CA HIS A 447 4.21 0.48 -17.70
C HIS A 447 4.85 0.16 -19.07
N GLY A 448 5.63 -0.92 -19.16
CA GLY A 448 6.17 -1.39 -20.45
C GLY A 448 5.14 -2.06 -21.36
N THR A 449 3.86 -1.65 -21.34
CA THR A 449 2.82 -2.15 -22.27
C THR A 449 2.88 -1.35 -23.57
N SER A 450 2.30 -1.88 -24.66
CA SER A 450 2.27 -1.15 -25.94
C SER A 450 1.48 0.17 -25.85
N HIS A 451 0.38 0.16 -25.09
CA HIS A 451 -0.44 1.35 -24.85
C HIS A 451 0.32 2.41 -24.06
N ASP A 452 0.89 2.02 -22.92
CA ASP A 452 1.65 2.92 -22.06
C ASP A 452 2.91 3.45 -22.75
N ALA A 453 3.61 2.63 -23.54
CA ALA A 453 4.79 3.05 -24.30
C ALA A 453 4.45 4.09 -25.38
N HIS A 454 3.35 3.89 -26.12
CA HIS A 454 2.89 4.86 -27.12
C HIS A 454 2.67 6.25 -26.48
N TYR A 455 1.93 6.30 -25.36
CA TYR A 455 1.66 7.57 -24.68
C TYR A 455 2.82 8.10 -23.83
N PHE A 456 3.82 7.27 -23.53
CA PHE A 456 5.07 7.74 -22.95
C PHE A 456 5.88 8.54 -23.98
N ASP A 457 5.93 8.06 -25.23
CA ASP A 457 6.58 8.75 -26.34
C ASP A 457 5.73 9.93 -26.89
N HIS A 458 4.40 9.87 -26.72
CA HIS A 458 3.41 10.86 -27.20
C HIS A 458 2.46 11.33 -26.08
N PRO A 459 2.96 12.03 -25.05
CA PRO A 459 2.15 12.40 -23.88
C PRO A 459 1.04 13.42 -24.20
N ASP A 460 1.20 14.23 -25.24
CA ASP A 460 0.20 15.20 -25.68
C ASP A 460 -1.12 14.54 -26.12
N GLU A 461 -1.05 13.34 -26.71
CA GLU A 461 -2.23 12.61 -27.16
C GLU A 461 -3.14 12.16 -26.00
N ILE A 462 -2.58 11.75 -24.85
CA ILE A 462 -3.41 11.35 -23.69
C ILE A 462 -3.85 12.55 -22.85
N ILE A 463 -3.03 13.61 -22.79
CA ILE A 463 -3.29 14.80 -21.97
C ILE A 463 -4.31 15.71 -22.66
N SER A 464 -4.14 15.95 -23.96
CA SER A 464 -4.83 16.98 -24.73
C SER A 464 -5.60 16.44 -25.95
N GLY A 465 -5.66 15.11 -26.12
CA GLY A 465 -6.37 14.50 -27.24
C GLY A 465 -7.88 14.70 -27.21
N ASP A 466 -8.53 14.28 -28.30
CA ASP A 466 -9.98 14.40 -28.43
C ASP A 466 -10.72 13.37 -27.58
N VAL A 467 -11.70 13.85 -26.82
CA VAL A 467 -12.63 12.99 -26.09
C VAL A 467 -13.72 12.53 -27.06
N ARG A 468 -13.78 11.23 -27.32
CA ARG A 468 -14.86 10.65 -28.12
C ARG A 468 -16.20 10.85 -27.40
N PRO A 469 -17.23 11.38 -28.06
CA PRO A 469 -18.55 11.51 -27.46
C PRO A 469 -19.10 10.11 -27.12
N PRO A 470 -19.79 9.95 -25.98
CA PRO A 470 -20.40 8.68 -25.63
C PRO A 470 -21.49 8.34 -26.66
N ILE A 471 -21.45 7.11 -27.18
CA ILE A 471 -22.46 6.57 -28.09
C ILE A 471 -23.41 5.70 -27.27
N VAL A 472 -24.71 5.99 -27.34
CA VAL A 472 -25.75 5.17 -26.72
C VAL A 472 -26.30 4.22 -27.77
N TYR A 473 -26.01 2.93 -27.60
CA TYR A 473 -26.52 1.87 -28.45
C TYR A 473 -27.94 1.48 -28.00
N ILE A 474 -28.94 1.74 -28.84
CA ILE A 474 -30.37 1.55 -28.54
C ILE A 474 -31.00 0.42 -29.38
N GLU A 475 -30.17 -0.32 -30.13
CA GLU A 475 -30.60 -1.30 -31.14
C GLU A 475 -30.92 -2.66 -30.51
N ASN A 476 -30.47 -2.87 -29.26
CA ASN A 476 -30.63 -4.11 -28.55
C ASN A 476 -32.11 -4.37 -28.23
N GLN A 477 -32.74 -5.20 -29.06
CA GLN A 477 -34.15 -5.56 -28.94
C GLN A 477 -34.48 -6.21 -27.59
N GLN A 478 -33.56 -6.92 -26.95
CA GLN A 478 -33.81 -7.50 -25.62
C GLN A 478 -33.89 -6.44 -24.53
N VAL A 479 -33.10 -5.37 -24.63
CA VAL A 479 -33.19 -4.23 -23.71
C VAL A 479 -34.51 -3.49 -23.95
N LEU A 480 -34.84 -3.26 -25.23
CA LEU A 480 -36.11 -2.63 -25.62
C LEU A 480 -37.32 -3.42 -25.09
N GLU A 481 -37.36 -4.74 -25.27
CA GLU A 481 -38.42 -5.62 -24.77
C GLU A 481 -38.64 -5.45 -23.27
N ARG A 482 -37.57 -5.35 -22.47
CA ARG A 482 -37.67 -5.12 -21.03
C ARG A 482 -38.32 -3.77 -20.71
N HIS A 483 -37.93 -2.71 -21.41
CA HIS A 483 -38.55 -1.39 -21.27
C HIS A 483 -40.02 -1.40 -21.70
N VAL A 484 -40.36 -2.13 -22.77
CA VAL A 484 -41.74 -2.34 -23.23
C VAL A 484 -42.56 -3.07 -22.16
N HIS A 485 -42.04 -4.16 -21.58
CA HIS A 485 -42.72 -4.87 -20.49
C HIS A 485 -42.98 -3.95 -19.29
N ALA A 486 -41.96 -3.19 -18.88
CA ALA A 486 -42.08 -2.25 -17.77
C ALA A 486 -43.14 -1.17 -18.06
N TYR A 487 -43.16 -0.61 -19.28
CA TYR A 487 -44.17 0.35 -19.71
C TYR A 487 -45.60 -0.23 -19.65
N LEU A 488 -45.80 -1.43 -20.20
CA LEU A 488 -47.11 -2.08 -20.25
C LEU A 488 -47.66 -2.35 -18.83
N VAL A 489 -46.81 -2.86 -17.94
CA VAL A 489 -47.21 -3.10 -16.53
C VAL A 489 -47.43 -1.77 -15.81
N GLN A 490 -46.55 -0.79 -15.98
CA GLN A 490 -46.71 0.54 -15.36
C GLN A 490 -48.02 1.20 -15.76
N ARG A 491 -48.40 1.15 -17.05
CA ARG A 491 -49.66 1.72 -17.55
C ARG A 491 -50.88 1.08 -16.90
N PHE A 492 -50.88 -0.24 -16.75
CA PHE A 492 -51.96 -0.96 -16.06
C PHE A 492 -52.08 -0.53 -14.59
N PHE A 493 -50.96 -0.50 -13.85
CA PHE A 493 -50.96 -0.12 -12.44
C PHE A 493 -51.36 1.35 -12.24
N HIS A 494 -50.94 2.26 -13.12
CA HIS A 494 -51.32 3.68 -13.07
C HIS A 494 -52.83 3.89 -13.27
N GLU A 495 -53.50 3.05 -14.06
CA GLU A 495 -54.96 3.13 -14.27
C GLU A 495 -55.77 2.43 -13.16
N ARG A 496 -55.20 1.41 -12.51
CA ARG A 496 -55.92 0.56 -11.54
C ARG A 496 -55.68 0.91 -10.07
N VAL A 497 -54.54 1.51 -9.75
CA VAL A 497 -54.19 1.91 -8.39
C VAL A 497 -54.59 3.38 -8.18
N PRO A 498 -55.48 3.70 -7.22
CA PRO A 498 -55.75 5.08 -6.88
C PRO A 498 -54.49 5.75 -6.32
N PRO A 499 -54.27 7.05 -6.57
CA PRO A 499 -53.12 7.76 -6.02
C PRO A 499 -53.21 7.79 -4.49
N ASP A 500 -52.37 7.01 -3.81
CA ASP A 500 -52.21 7.04 -2.36
C ASP A 500 -50.96 7.88 -2.00
N PRO A 501 -51.12 9.02 -1.30
CA PRO A 501 -50.01 9.91 -0.95
C PRO A 501 -49.11 9.40 0.20
N THR A 502 -49.35 8.21 0.75
CA THR A 502 -48.68 7.74 1.99
C THR A 502 -47.68 6.58 1.85
N SER A 503 -47.52 5.97 0.68
CA SER A 503 -46.55 4.89 0.47
C SER A 503 -45.28 5.39 -0.23
N TYR A 504 -44.15 5.40 0.48
CA TYR A 504 -42.81 5.74 -0.05
C TYR A 504 -41.91 4.52 -0.28
N ASP A 505 -42.45 3.29 -0.21
CA ASP A 505 -41.69 2.09 -0.54
C ASP A 505 -41.79 1.77 -2.04
N LEU A 506 -40.70 2.04 -2.76
CA LEU A 506 -40.60 1.80 -4.20
C LEU A 506 -40.80 0.32 -4.56
N PHE A 507 -40.31 -0.60 -3.72
CA PHE A 507 -40.31 -2.05 -4.00
C PHE A 507 -41.61 -2.74 -3.55
N GLY A 508 -42.25 -2.24 -2.49
CA GLY A 508 -43.59 -2.67 -2.06
C GLY A 508 -44.75 -2.11 -2.88
N SER A 509 -44.50 -1.13 -3.76
CA SER A 509 -45.54 -0.38 -4.50
C SER A 509 -46.44 -1.23 -5.41
N LEU A 510 -45.92 -2.35 -5.93
CA LEU A 510 -46.67 -3.27 -6.81
C LEU A 510 -47.28 -4.46 -6.06
N GLY A 511 -47.06 -4.57 -4.74
CA GLY A 511 -47.44 -5.72 -3.93
C GLY A 511 -46.52 -6.93 -4.09
N THR A 512 -46.92 -8.06 -3.50
CA THR A 512 -46.17 -9.32 -3.56
C THR A 512 -46.56 -10.17 -4.78
N VAL A 513 -45.75 -11.18 -5.10
CA VAL A 513 -46.08 -12.17 -6.13
C VAL A 513 -47.41 -12.87 -5.79
N GLU A 514 -47.67 -13.20 -4.52
CA GLU A 514 -48.93 -13.80 -4.09
C GLU A 514 -50.15 -12.93 -4.44
N GLN A 515 -50.09 -11.64 -4.12
CA GLN A 515 -51.15 -10.69 -4.40
C GLN A 515 -51.37 -10.58 -5.91
N PHE A 516 -50.30 -10.53 -6.70
CA PHE A 516 -50.40 -10.46 -8.14
C PHE A 516 -51.00 -11.72 -8.77
N LEU A 517 -50.75 -12.91 -8.23
CA LEU A 517 -51.34 -14.16 -8.73
C LEU A 517 -52.78 -14.40 -8.24
N SER A 518 -53.19 -13.75 -7.13
CA SER A 518 -54.54 -13.88 -6.57
C SER A 518 -55.59 -13.13 -7.38
N GLU A 519 -56.64 -13.81 -7.84
CA GLU A 519 -57.75 -13.19 -8.59
C GLU A 519 -58.49 -12.08 -7.81
N ALA A 520 -58.47 -12.17 -6.48
CA ALA A 520 -59.10 -11.20 -5.59
C ALA A 520 -58.41 -9.82 -5.66
N HIS A 521 -57.12 -9.78 -5.98
CA HIS A 521 -56.36 -8.55 -5.99
C HIS A 521 -56.78 -7.64 -7.18
N PRO A 522 -56.93 -6.32 -6.99
CA PRO A 522 -57.35 -5.40 -8.06
C PRO A 522 -56.37 -5.36 -9.23
N CYS A 523 -55.09 -5.59 -8.97
CA CYS A 523 -54.02 -5.61 -9.96
C CYS A 523 -53.50 -7.04 -10.20
N SER A 524 -54.38 -8.03 -10.33
CA SER A 524 -53.96 -9.43 -10.55
C SER A 524 -53.46 -9.67 -11.97
N LEU A 525 -52.67 -10.73 -12.17
CA LEU A 525 -52.15 -11.18 -13.46
C LEU A 525 -53.29 -11.36 -14.48
N LEU A 526 -54.37 -12.03 -14.10
CA LEU A 526 -55.52 -12.24 -14.99
C LEU A 526 -56.14 -10.91 -15.44
N LYS A 527 -56.23 -9.92 -14.54
CA LYS A 527 -56.76 -8.58 -14.85
C LYS A 527 -55.80 -7.77 -15.71
N LEU A 528 -54.49 -7.89 -15.48
CA LEU A 528 -53.46 -7.30 -16.36
C LEU A 528 -53.61 -7.88 -17.76
N GLU A 529 -53.70 -9.19 -17.90
CA GLU A 529 -53.79 -9.85 -19.20
C GLU A 529 -55.04 -9.48 -19.98
N GLY A 530 -56.20 -9.42 -19.32
CA GLY A 530 -57.43 -8.94 -19.93
C GLY A 530 -57.33 -7.46 -20.35
N TRP A 531 -56.79 -6.61 -19.47
CA TRP A 531 -56.62 -5.19 -19.78
C TRP A 531 -55.63 -4.95 -20.94
N LEU A 532 -54.56 -5.74 -21.04
CA LEU A 532 -53.61 -5.68 -22.15
C LEU A 532 -54.28 -6.05 -23.48
N ASP A 533 -55.13 -7.08 -23.48
CA ASP A 533 -55.87 -7.49 -24.67
C ASP A 533 -56.91 -6.42 -25.08
N ASP A 534 -57.65 -5.85 -24.12
CA ASP A 534 -58.67 -4.82 -24.35
C ASP A 534 -58.07 -3.52 -24.92
N ASN A 535 -56.84 -3.18 -24.50
CA ASN A 535 -56.15 -1.94 -24.88
C ASN A 535 -55.07 -2.15 -25.95
N ALA A 536 -55.04 -3.32 -26.60
CA ALA A 536 -53.91 -3.73 -27.43
C ALA A 536 -53.53 -2.71 -28.52
N HIS A 537 -54.52 -2.24 -29.28
CA HIS A 537 -54.30 -1.25 -30.35
C HIS A 537 -53.80 0.09 -29.81
N ALA A 538 -54.33 0.57 -28.68
CA ALA A 538 -53.93 1.83 -28.09
C ALA A 538 -52.48 1.75 -27.57
N LEU A 539 -52.16 0.68 -26.84
CA LEU A 539 -50.82 0.47 -26.28
C LEU A 539 -49.76 0.30 -27.37
N GLN A 540 -50.06 -0.45 -28.44
CA GLN A 540 -49.13 -0.58 -29.57
C GLN A 540 -48.89 0.75 -30.29
N ALA A 541 -49.92 1.59 -30.44
CA ALA A 541 -49.77 2.92 -31.02
C ALA A 541 -48.92 3.84 -30.13
N GLU A 542 -49.10 3.76 -28.81
CA GLU A 542 -48.27 4.51 -27.86
C GLU A 542 -46.81 4.04 -27.89
N LEU A 543 -46.57 2.73 -27.91
CA LEU A 543 -45.24 2.15 -28.04
C LEU A 543 -44.56 2.64 -29.33
N ALA A 544 -45.24 2.59 -30.47
CA ALA A 544 -44.71 3.10 -31.74
C ALA A 544 -44.35 4.59 -31.68
N GLY A 545 -44.93 5.35 -30.75
CA GLY A 545 -44.63 6.77 -30.55
C GLY A 545 -43.30 7.07 -29.87
N TRP A 546 -42.73 6.13 -29.10
CA TRP A 546 -41.48 6.36 -28.35
C TRP A 546 -40.38 5.34 -28.59
N VAL A 547 -40.70 4.17 -29.15
CA VAL A 547 -39.71 3.15 -29.47
C VAL A 547 -38.77 3.68 -30.57
N PRO A 548 -37.44 3.61 -30.39
CA PRO A 548 -36.50 4.12 -31.38
C PRO A 548 -36.52 3.27 -32.65
N THR A 549 -36.59 3.94 -33.80
CA THR A 549 -36.58 3.30 -35.13
C THR A 549 -35.26 3.51 -35.88
N PHE A 550 -34.37 4.36 -35.37
CA PHE A 550 -33.09 4.68 -35.98
C PHE A 550 -31.97 4.71 -34.93
N SER A 551 -30.84 4.08 -35.25
CA SER A 551 -29.62 4.14 -34.45
C SER A 551 -28.76 5.31 -34.89
N PHE A 552 -28.60 6.31 -34.03
CA PHE A 552 -27.60 7.35 -34.26
C PHE A 552 -26.16 6.87 -34.01
N GLY A 553 -25.99 5.74 -33.30
CA GLY A 553 -24.68 5.16 -33.02
C GLY A 553 -24.11 4.35 -34.19
N LEU A 554 -24.98 3.63 -34.90
CA LEU A 554 -24.63 2.83 -36.08
C LEU A 554 -24.99 3.53 -37.41
N ASP A 555 -25.70 4.66 -37.35
CA ASP A 555 -26.20 5.41 -38.52
C ASP A 555 -27.08 4.56 -39.45
N GLU A 556 -27.94 3.71 -38.87
CA GLU A 556 -28.82 2.80 -39.60
C GLU A 556 -30.20 2.62 -38.94
N PRO A 557 -31.23 2.25 -39.71
CA PRO A 557 -32.54 1.86 -39.16
C PRO A 557 -32.44 0.63 -38.26
N ILE A 558 -33.17 0.63 -37.14
CA ILE A 558 -33.15 -0.48 -36.18
C ILE A 558 -34.06 -1.60 -36.68
N SER A 559 -33.47 -2.77 -36.94
CA SER A 559 -34.22 -3.95 -37.38
C SER A 559 -35.07 -4.55 -36.25
N GLY A 560 -36.27 -5.02 -36.58
CA GLY A 560 -37.11 -5.80 -35.66
C GLY A 560 -37.99 -4.98 -34.72
N VAL A 561 -37.94 -3.65 -34.79
CA VAL A 561 -38.76 -2.74 -33.97
C VAL A 561 -40.26 -3.00 -34.18
N ASP A 562 -40.70 -3.08 -35.44
CA ASP A 562 -42.11 -3.30 -35.76
C ASP A 562 -42.62 -4.64 -35.21
N ASP A 563 -41.78 -5.69 -35.28
CA ASP A 563 -42.10 -7.01 -34.72
C ASP A 563 -42.14 -6.97 -33.18
N THR A 564 -41.19 -6.27 -32.54
CA THR A 564 -41.17 -6.05 -31.10
C THR A 564 -42.42 -5.32 -30.62
N VAL A 565 -42.88 -4.29 -31.34
CA VAL A 565 -44.12 -3.56 -31.02
C VAL A 565 -45.35 -4.44 -31.25
N ALA A 566 -45.44 -5.09 -32.41
CA ALA A 566 -46.59 -5.91 -32.78
C ALA A 566 -46.79 -7.12 -31.84
N SER A 567 -45.69 -7.72 -31.39
CA SER A 567 -45.72 -8.89 -30.50
C SER A 567 -45.53 -8.55 -29.01
N SER A 568 -45.41 -7.26 -28.66
CA SER A 568 -45.12 -6.76 -27.30
C SER A 568 -46.03 -7.35 -26.22
N ILE A 569 -47.34 -7.35 -26.45
CA ILE A 569 -48.35 -7.84 -25.49
C ILE A 569 -48.23 -9.35 -25.33
N ALA A 570 -48.16 -10.10 -26.43
CA ALA A 570 -48.00 -11.55 -26.38
C ALA A 570 -46.70 -11.95 -25.68
N ARG A 571 -45.59 -11.25 -25.98
CA ARG A 571 -44.29 -11.47 -25.36
C ARG A 571 -44.31 -11.13 -23.86
N ALA A 572 -44.95 -10.02 -23.46
CA ALA A 572 -45.08 -9.64 -22.06
C ALA A 572 -45.84 -10.69 -21.25
N LYS A 573 -47.02 -11.12 -21.74
CA LYS A 573 -47.86 -12.16 -21.10
C LYS A 573 -47.10 -13.47 -20.96
N ALA A 574 -46.50 -13.95 -22.06
CA ALA A 574 -45.73 -15.18 -22.06
C ALA A 574 -44.51 -15.10 -21.13
N ARG A 575 -43.82 -13.97 -21.11
CA ARG A 575 -42.63 -13.77 -20.27
C ARG A 575 -43.01 -13.78 -18.79
N ILE A 576 -44.02 -13.00 -18.38
CA ILE A 576 -44.46 -12.90 -16.99
C ILE A 576 -44.96 -14.27 -16.48
N ARG A 577 -45.81 -14.96 -17.25
CA ARG A 577 -46.29 -16.31 -16.89
C ARG A 577 -45.17 -17.33 -16.74
N ARG A 578 -44.11 -17.21 -17.56
CA ARG A 578 -42.98 -18.13 -17.53
C ARG A 578 -42.09 -17.97 -16.29
N VAL A 579 -41.96 -16.75 -15.76
CA VAL A 579 -41.06 -16.49 -14.63
C VAL A 579 -41.76 -16.56 -13.27
N LEU A 580 -43.05 -16.23 -13.21
CA LEU A 580 -43.84 -16.34 -11.99
C LEU A 580 -44.37 -17.77 -11.79
N PRO A 581 -44.55 -18.23 -10.53
CA PRO A 581 -45.01 -19.58 -10.22
C PRO A 581 -46.53 -19.76 -10.46
N VAL A 582 -47.01 -19.53 -11.68
CA VAL A 582 -48.45 -19.53 -11.99
C VAL A 582 -49.06 -20.91 -11.82
N GLU A 583 -48.40 -21.95 -12.33
CA GLU A 583 -48.89 -23.33 -12.25
C GLU A 583 -48.77 -23.88 -10.83
N GLU A 584 -47.65 -23.62 -10.15
CA GLU A 584 -47.43 -24.05 -8.77
C GLU A 584 -48.40 -23.35 -7.81
N PHE A 585 -48.72 -22.07 -8.04
CA PHE A 585 -49.71 -21.34 -7.26
C PHE A 585 -51.12 -21.93 -7.42
N ALA A 586 -51.52 -22.33 -8.63
CA ALA A 586 -52.81 -22.98 -8.87
C ALA A 586 -52.92 -24.35 -8.19
N GLN A 587 -51.79 -25.02 -7.95
CA GLN A 587 -51.70 -26.32 -7.29
C GLN A 587 -51.26 -26.22 -5.82
N ARG A 588 -51.24 -25.01 -5.24
CA ARG A 588 -50.68 -24.75 -3.89
C ARG A 588 -51.23 -25.67 -2.80
N GLU A 589 -52.52 -26.01 -2.85
CA GLU A 589 -53.17 -26.89 -1.86
C GLU A 589 -52.74 -28.35 -1.95
N THR A 590 -52.15 -28.76 -3.08
CA THR A 590 -51.70 -30.13 -3.35
C THR A 590 -50.20 -30.36 -3.14
N LEU A 591 -49.43 -29.30 -2.89
CA LEU A 591 -47.99 -29.37 -2.65
C LEU A 591 -47.71 -29.63 -1.15
N GLU A 592 -46.73 -30.49 -0.86
CA GLU A 592 -46.32 -30.84 0.51
C GLU A 592 -44.80 -30.71 0.70
N GLY A 593 -44.37 -30.51 1.95
CA GLY A 593 -42.95 -30.47 2.33
C GLY A 593 -42.15 -29.36 1.66
N LEU A 594 -40.97 -29.68 1.16
CA LEU A 594 -39.99 -28.73 0.62
C LEU A 594 -40.50 -27.93 -0.59
N GLU A 595 -41.37 -28.51 -1.41
CA GLU A 595 -41.91 -27.85 -2.61
C GLU A 595 -42.86 -26.70 -2.23
N ARG A 596 -43.68 -26.90 -1.19
CA ARG A 596 -44.55 -25.87 -0.64
C ARG A 596 -43.76 -24.74 0.02
N GLU A 597 -42.74 -25.08 0.81
CA GLU A 597 -41.87 -24.09 1.46
C GLU A 597 -41.06 -23.25 0.44
N ALA A 598 -40.70 -23.84 -0.70
CA ALA A 598 -40.04 -23.11 -1.79
C ALA A 598 -40.99 -22.16 -2.52
N LEU A 599 -42.24 -22.59 -2.74
CA LEU A 599 -43.29 -21.76 -3.33
C LEU A 599 -43.64 -20.58 -2.41
N GLU A 600 -43.88 -20.82 -1.11
CA GLU A 600 -44.25 -19.78 -0.15
C GLU A 600 -43.21 -18.65 -0.11
N ARG A 601 -41.91 -18.99 -0.12
CA ARG A 601 -40.82 -17.99 -0.23
C ARG A 601 -40.88 -17.15 -1.50
N ARG A 602 -41.22 -17.73 -2.65
CA ARG A 602 -41.37 -17.01 -3.93
C ARG A 602 -42.63 -16.14 -3.95
N LEU A 603 -43.67 -16.53 -3.23
CA LEU A 603 -44.94 -15.79 -3.14
C LEU A 603 -44.82 -14.54 -2.25
N GLU A 604 -43.99 -14.60 -1.21
CA GLU A 604 -43.69 -13.47 -0.32
C GLU A 604 -42.77 -12.41 -0.95
N GLU A 605 -42.05 -12.75 -2.03
CA GLU A 605 -41.16 -11.83 -2.74
C GLU A 605 -41.93 -10.61 -3.30
N PRO A 606 -41.39 -9.38 -3.18
CA PRO A 606 -41.96 -8.21 -3.85
C PRO A 606 -42.04 -8.43 -5.37
N LEU A 607 -43.19 -8.13 -5.99
CA LEU A 607 -43.40 -8.38 -7.43
C LEU A 607 -42.35 -7.65 -8.29
N LEU A 608 -41.98 -6.44 -7.90
CA LEU A 608 -40.98 -5.65 -8.62
C LEU A 608 -39.61 -6.32 -8.60
N GLU A 609 -39.19 -6.86 -7.46
CA GLU A 609 -37.93 -7.59 -7.31
C GLU A 609 -37.93 -8.87 -8.15
N ALA A 610 -39.01 -9.66 -8.10
CA ALA A 610 -39.14 -10.88 -8.89
C ALA A 610 -39.02 -10.61 -10.41
N LEU A 611 -39.69 -9.56 -10.91
CA LEU A 611 -39.66 -9.20 -12.33
C LEU A 611 -38.30 -8.62 -12.77
N ILE A 612 -37.59 -7.89 -11.91
CA ILE A 612 -36.23 -7.40 -12.16
C ILE A 612 -35.20 -8.56 -12.09
N GLY A 613 -35.31 -9.43 -11.09
CA GLY A 613 -34.46 -10.58 -10.85
C GLY A 613 -34.46 -11.53 -12.04
N HIS A 614 -35.64 -11.80 -12.61
CA HIS A 614 -35.80 -12.61 -13.82
C HIS A 614 -35.65 -11.83 -15.14
N ALA A 615 -35.17 -10.58 -15.09
CA ALA A 615 -34.93 -9.73 -16.25
C ALA A 615 -36.15 -9.57 -17.19
N VAL A 616 -37.35 -9.55 -16.61
CA VAL A 616 -38.59 -9.13 -17.29
C VAL A 616 -38.57 -7.62 -17.47
N PHE A 617 -38.14 -6.90 -16.43
CA PHE A 617 -37.92 -5.46 -16.43
C PHE A 617 -36.43 -5.11 -16.56
N PRO A 618 -36.10 -3.86 -16.94
CA PRO A 618 -34.73 -3.37 -16.91
C PRO A 618 -34.22 -3.41 -15.47
N ARG A 619 -32.99 -3.89 -15.29
CA ARG A 619 -32.28 -3.69 -14.02
C ARG A 619 -31.81 -2.24 -13.98
N TYR A 620 -32.16 -1.50 -12.94
CA TYR A 620 -31.58 -0.17 -12.74
C TYR A 620 -30.06 -0.30 -12.63
N ALA A 621 -29.32 0.61 -13.27
CA ALA A 621 -27.85 0.61 -13.33
C ALA A 621 -27.16 0.99 -11.99
N PHE A 622 -27.85 0.86 -10.86
CA PHE A 622 -27.22 0.82 -9.55
C PHE A 622 -27.20 -0.64 -9.08
N PRO A 623 -26.06 -1.17 -8.61
CA PRO A 623 -25.94 -2.58 -8.30
C PRO A 623 -26.80 -2.92 -7.09
N THR A 624 -27.96 -3.55 -7.31
CA THR A 624 -28.76 -4.16 -6.24
C THR A 624 -28.32 -5.60 -5.96
N ASP A 625 -27.64 -6.25 -6.92
CA ASP A 625 -27.12 -7.61 -6.78
C ASP A 625 -25.61 -7.59 -6.46
N VAL A 626 -25.24 -7.46 -5.18
CA VAL A 626 -23.94 -7.97 -4.73
C VAL A 626 -24.10 -9.48 -4.55
N VAL A 627 -23.83 -10.23 -5.62
CA VAL A 627 -23.83 -11.71 -5.54
C VAL A 627 -22.61 -12.13 -4.74
N SER A 628 -22.82 -12.60 -3.51
CA SER A 628 -21.78 -13.26 -2.74
C SER A 628 -21.51 -14.64 -3.34
N PHE A 629 -20.31 -14.82 -3.91
CA PHE A 629 -19.84 -16.12 -4.37
C PHE A 629 -19.60 -17.03 -3.17
N TRP A 630 -20.58 -17.89 -2.87
CA TRP A 630 -20.37 -19.02 -1.95
C TRP A 630 -19.58 -20.12 -2.67
N VAL A 631 -18.29 -20.22 -2.38
CA VAL A 631 -17.51 -21.42 -2.72
C VAL A 631 -17.70 -22.42 -1.59
N SER A 632 -18.55 -23.42 -1.81
CA SER A 632 -18.65 -24.55 -0.89
C SER A 632 -17.31 -25.30 -0.84
N ARG A 633 -16.60 -25.25 0.31
CA ARG A 633 -15.57 -26.25 0.60
C ARG A 633 -16.27 -27.56 0.94
N ALA A 634 -15.99 -28.62 0.17
CA ALA A 634 -16.30 -29.98 0.60
C ALA A 634 -15.55 -30.25 1.92
N ARG A 635 -16.25 -30.93 2.84
CA ARG A 635 -15.76 -31.28 4.18
C ARG A 635 -14.45 -32.06 4.16
#